data_AF-A0A5B6V9J9-F1
#
_entry.id   AF-A0A5B6V9J9-F1
#
_cell.length_a   1.000
_cell.length_b   1.000
_cell.length_c   1.000
_cell.angle_alpha   90.00
_cell.angle_beta   90.00
_cell.angle_gamma   90.00
#
_symmetry.space_group_name_H-M   'P 1'
#
loop_
_entity.id
_entity.type
_entity.pdbx_description
1 polymer ?
#
loop_
_entity_poly.entity_id
_entity_poly.type
_entity_poly.pdbx_seq_one_letter_code
_entity_poly.pdbx_strand_id
1 'polypeptide(L)'
;MSGNEFRFFLSCDINLPVTFRVDRLEGTLPSPNSPNSGTDSTTEERKGELYVECALYIDGALFGLPTKTRSGICHAEKMMG
;
A
#
# COMPACT_ATOMS: atom_id res chain seq x y z
N MET A 1 3.47 29.53 0.49
CA MET A 1 3.07 28.87 -0.77
C MET A 1 4.32 28.72 -1.63
N SER A 2 5.14 27.69 -1.36
CA SER A 2 6.31 27.36 -2.19
C SER A 2 5.84 26.41 -3.28
N GLY A 3 5.58 26.94 -4.47
CA GLY A 3 5.06 26.17 -5.59
C GLY A 3 6.09 25.17 -6.09
N ASN A 4 5.71 23.89 -6.12
CA ASN A 4 6.35 22.93 -6.99
C ASN A 4 6.07 23.36 -8.43
N GLU A 5 7.05 23.93 -9.11
CA GLU A 5 6.94 24.20 -10.53
C GLU A 5 6.90 22.86 -11.28
N PHE A 6 5.92 22.67 -12.15
CA PHE A 6 5.92 21.52 -13.05
C PHE A 6 7.11 21.64 -14.00
N ARG A 7 8.09 20.76 -13.82
CA ARG A 7 9.25 20.63 -14.69
C ARG A 7 9.21 19.29 -15.39
N PHE A 8 9.53 19.31 -16.67
CA PHE A 8 9.66 18.09 -17.47
C PHE A 8 11.11 17.62 -17.41
N PHE A 9 11.32 16.36 -17.06
CA PHE A 9 12.62 15.70 -16.99
C PHE A 9 12.59 14.45 -17.86
N LEU A 10 13.71 14.13 -18.51
CA LEU A 10 13.89 12.80 -19.08
C LEU A 10 14.13 11.81 -17.93
N SER A 11 13.81 10.53 -18.14
CA SER A 11 14.02 9.52 -17.09
C SER A 11 15.47 9.43 -16.61
N CYS A 12 16.44 9.70 -17.49
CA CYS A 12 17.87 9.73 -17.16
C CYS A 12 18.30 10.94 -16.32
N ASP A 13 17.47 11.98 -16.23
CA ASP A 13 17.77 13.17 -15.42
C ASP A 13 17.36 12.98 -13.95
N ILE A 14 16.58 11.93 -13.64
CA ILE A 14 16.02 11.66 -12.32
C ILE A 14 16.88 10.61 -11.61
N ASN A 15 17.60 11.03 -10.57
CA ASN A 15 18.49 10.17 -9.78
C ASN A 15 17.85 9.65 -8.47
N LEU A 16 16.54 9.85 -8.30
CA LEU A 16 15.81 9.46 -7.10
C LEU A 16 15.03 8.16 -7.34
N PRO A 17 14.90 7.30 -6.32
CA PRO A 17 14.07 6.11 -6.43
C PRO A 17 12.60 6.49 -6.66
N VAL A 18 11.89 5.66 -7.42
CA VAL A 18 10.44 5.75 -7.54
C VAL A 18 9.84 5.46 -6.16
N THR A 19 9.02 6.38 -5.67
CA THR A 19 8.26 6.22 -4.43
C THR A 19 6.77 6.39 -4.72
N PHE A 20 5.95 5.57 -4.08
CA PHE A 20 4.51 5.68 -4.12
C PHE A 20 3.98 5.69 -2.70
N ARG A 21 2.80 6.27 -2.54
CA ARG A 21 2.19 6.53 -1.24
C ARG A 21 0.77 5.95 -1.30
N VAL A 22 0.49 4.98 -0.42
CA VAL A 22 -0.83 4.34 -0.26
C VAL A 22 -1.65 5.09 0.78
N ASP A 23 -2.65 5.84 0.33
CA ASP A 23 -3.36 6.77 1.21
C ASP A 23 -4.40 6.08 2.10
N ARG A 24 -5.47 5.52 1.52
CA ARG A 24 -6.55 4.88 2.26
C ARG A 24 -7.08 3.66 1.53
N LEU A 25 -7.46 2.64 2.28
CA LEU A 25 -8.32 1.56 1.80
C LEU A 25 -9.78 1.89 2.15
N GLU A 26 -10.65 1.88 1.16
CA GLU A 26 -12.10 2.11 1.33
C GLU A 26 -12.88 0.82 1.09
N GLY A 27 -13.97 0.63 1.83
CA GLY A 27 -14.83 -0.55 1.76
C GLY A 27 -14.94 -1.28 3.09
N THR A 28 -15.90 -2.22 3.17
CA THR A 28 -16.11 -3.02 4.38
C THR A 28 -15.17 -4.21 4.37
N LEU A 29 -14.32 -4.30 5.38
CA LEU A 29 -13.52 -5.51 5.59
C LEU A 29 -14.45 -6.66 6.03
N PRO A 30 -14.23 -7.89 5.56
CA PRO A 30 -14.98 -9.04 6.04
C PRO A 30 -14.78 -9.15 7.56
N SER A 31 -15.89 -9.03 8.29
CA SER A 31 -15.87 -9.22 9.74
C SER A 31 -15.49 -10.67 10.04
N PRO A 32 -14.58 -10.92 11.00
CA PRO A 32 -14.34 -12.27 11.49
C PRO A 32 -15.60 -12.89 12.11
N ASN A 33 -16.60 -12.08 12.48
CA ASN A 33 -17.84 -12.51 13.13
C ASN A 33 -19.02 -12.65 12.14
N SER A 34 -18.78 -13.13 10.92
CA SER A 34 -19.88 -13.58 10.06
C SER A 34 -20.56 -14.77 10.73
N PRO A 35 -21.90 -14.75 10.95
CA PRO A 35 -22.61 -15.83 11.67
C PRO A 35 -22.58 -17.19 10.96
N ASN A 36 -21.95 -17.29 9.78
CA ASN A 36 -21.80 -18.53 9.02
C ASN A 36 -20.46 -19.25 9.25
N SER A 37 -19.53 -18.77 10.08
CA SER A 37 -18.38 -19.59 10.48
C SER A 37 -18.74 -20.42 11.71
N GLY A 38 -19.41 -21.54 11.48
CA GLY A 38 -19.62 -22.57 12.50
C GLY A 38 -18.27 -23.17 12.91
N THR A 39 -17.64 -22.59 13.92
CA THR A 39 -16.46 -23.18 14.55
C THR A 39 -16.38 -22.71 15.99
N ASP A 40 -16.38 -23.69 16.88
CA ASP A 40 -16.47 -23.58 18.33
C ASP A 40 -15.41 -22.65 18.93
N SER A 41 -15.87 -21.88 19.91
CA SER A 41 -15.12 -21.00 20.80
C SER A 41 -14.04 -21.77 21.58
N THR A 42 -12.80 -21.83 21.08
CA THR A 42 -11.56 -22.02 21.85
C THR A 42 -10.35 -21.73 20.96
N THR A 43 -10.16 -20.47 20.60
CA THR A 43 -8.91 -20.04 19.96
C THR A 43 -8.78 -18.55 20.19
N GLU A 44 -7.60 -18.09 20.61
CA GLU A 44 -7.29 -16.65 20.74
C GLU A 44 -7.92 -15.87 19.59
N GLU A 45 -8.54 -14.72 19.89
CA GLU A 45 -8.98 -13.76 18.91
C GLU A 45 -7.80 -13.35 18.01
N ARG A 46 -7.54 -14.11 16.94
CA ARG A 46 -6.58 -13.74 15.90
C ARG A 46 -7.20 -12.61 15.13
N LYS A 47 -7.05 -11.40 15.65
CA LYS A 47 -7.35 -10.15 14.95
C LYS A 47 -6.58 -10.19 13.63
N GLY A 48 -7.30 -10.30 12.52
CA GLY A 48 -6.69 -10.33 11.19
C GLY A 48 -5.87 -9.06 10.96
N GLU A 49 -4.62 -9.24 10.55
CA GLU A 49 -3.73 -8.13 10.20
C GLU A 49 -3.89 -7.76 8.73
N LEU A 50 -4.00 -6.46 8.45
CA LEU A 50 -4.12 -5.92 7.10
C LEU A 50 -2.87 -5.11 6.75
N TYR A 51 -2.29 -5.42 5.60
CA TYR A 51 -1.18 -4.70 5.01
C TYR A 51 -1.39 -4.58 3.50
N VAL A 52 -0.68 -3.65 2.88
CA VAL A 52 -0.63 -3.49 1.43
C VAL A 52 0.74 -3.93 0.95
N GLU A 53 0.76 -4.81 -0.04
CA GLU A 53 1.98 -5.16 -0.78
C GLU A 53 1.93 -4.50 -2.15
N CYS A 54 3.05 -3.93 -2.57
CA CYS A 54 3.18 -3.25 -3.84
C CYS A 54 4.40 -3.78 -4.59
N ALA A 55 4.20 -4.07 -5.87
CA ALA A 55 5.22 -4.56 -6.78
C ALA A 55 5.16 -3.75 -8.08
N LEU A 56 6.33 -3.38 -8.62
CA LEU A 56 6.43 -2.62 -9.85
C LEU A 56 6.69 -3.58 -11.02
N TYR A 57 5.94 -3.42 -12.10
CA TYR A 57 6.12 -4.20 -13.32
C TYR A 57 6.43 -3.26 -14.50
N ILE A 58 7.41 -3.62 -15.32
CA ILE A 58 7.73 -2.95 -16.58
C ILE A 58 7.61 -4.02 -17.67
N ASP A 59 6.73 -3.77 -18.65
CA ASP A 59 6.45 -4.70 -19.75
C ASP A 59 6.08 -6.12 -19.28
N GLY A 60 5.39 -6.23 -18.15
CA GLY A 60 4.98 -7.49 -17.53
C GLY A 60 6.07 -8.20 -16.71
N ALA A 61 7.30 -7.69 -16.68
CA ALA A 61 8.38 -8.22 -15.84
C ALA A 61 8.45 -7.48 -14.49
N LEU A 62 8.67 -8.22 -13.41
CA LEU A 62 8.86 -7.65 -12.07
C LEU A 62 10.15 -6.83 -12.03
N PHE A 63 10.04 -5.56 -11.62
CA PHE A 63 11.16 -4.63 -11.48
C PHE A 63 11.35 -4.26 -10.01
N GLY A 64 12.56 -4.48 -9.49
CA GLY A 64 12.88 -4.26 -8.08
C GLY A 64 12.26 -5.32 -7.16
N LEU A 65 12.04 -4.95 -5.89
CA LEU A 65 11.52 -5.84 -4.86
C LEU A 65 10.10 -5.44 -4.44
N PRO A 66 9.18 -6.41 -4.25
CA PRO A 66 7.90 -6.13 -3.61
C PRO A 66 8.09 -5.52 -2.23
N THR A 67 7.30 -4.50 -1.90
CA THR A 67 7.38 -3.77 -0.63
C THR A 67 6.05 -3.83 0.11
N LYS A 68 6.09 -4.14 1.41
CA LYS A 68 4.92 -4.22 2.28
C LYS A 68 4.83 -3.03 3.21
N THR A 69 3.64 -2.48 3.40
CA THR A 69 3.39 -1.51 4.46
C THR A 69 3.41 -2.18 5.83
N ARG A 70 3.70 -1.41 6.88
CA ARG A 70 3.55 -1.90 8.25
C ARG A 70 2.06 -2.11 8.54
N SER A 71 1.73 -3.24 9.18
CA SER A 71 0.38 -3.60 9.62
C SER A 71 -0.32 -2.41 10.29
N GLY A 72 -1.50 -2.02 9.77
CA GLY A 72 -2.34 -0.95 10.32
C GLY A 72 -2.08 0.50 9.86
N ILE A 73 -1.20 0.77 8.89
CA ILE A 73 -0.95 2.14 8.39
C ILE A 73 -1.38 2.26 6.92
N CYS A 74 -2.55 2.85 6.68
CA CYS A 74 -2.89 3.53 5.43
C CYS A 74 -2.85 5.04 5.74
N HIS A 75 -1.78 5.72 5.35
CA HIS A 75 -1.74 7.17 5.28
C HIS A 75 -0.56 7.58 4.42
N ALA A 76 -0.83 8.23 3.29
CA ALA A 76 0.24 8.60 2.39
C ALA A 76 -0.16 9.78 1.49
N GLU A 77 0.30 10.97 1.90
CA GLU A 77 0.16 12.21 1.15
C GLU A 77 1.11 12.28 -0.06
N LYS A 78 0.83 13.10 -1.04
CA LYS A 78 1.69 13.27 -2.22
C LYS A 78 2.92 14.15 -1.89
N MET A 79 4.14 13.65 -2.04
CA MET A 79 5.33 14.51 -2.15
C MET A 79 5.88 14.37 -3.56
N MET A 80 5.54 15.35 -4.39
CA MET A 80 6.17 15.59 -5.68
C MET A 80 7.16 16.72 -5.41
N GLY A 81 8.46 16.50 -5.63
CA GLY A 81 9.46 17.57 -5.67
C GLY A 81 9.50 18.20 -7.05
#